data_AF-A0A4R3KTM1-F1
#
_entry.id   AF-A0A4R3KTM1-F1
#
_cell.length_a   1.000
_cell.length_b   1.000
_cell.length_c   1.000
_cell.angle_alpha   90.00
_cell.angle_beta   90.00
_cell.angle_gamma   90.00
#
_symmetry.space_group_name_H-M   'P 1'
#
loop_
_entity.id
_entity.type
_entity.pdbx_description
1 polymer ?
#
loop_
_entity_poly.entity_id
_entity_poly.type
_entity_poly.pdbx_seq_one_letter_code
_entity_poly.pdbx_strand_id
1 'polypeptide(L)' 'MAFGIALTIAAIIGIIYGIINRNKPLGMISIIILILIIAVWIYFYNNPY' A
#
# COMPACT_ATOMS: atom_id res chain seq x y z
N MET A 1 -6.39 -10.10 -7.85
CA MET A 1 -6.44 -8.77 -8.53
C MET A 1 -7.31 -7.75 -7.78
N ALA A 2 -8.62 -7.98 -7.59
CA ALA A 2 -9.49 -7.00 -6.92
C ALA A 2 -9.02 -6.56 -5.52
N PHE A 3 -8.64 -7.52 -4.66
CA PHE A 3 -8.06 -7.23 -3.34
C PHE A 3 -6.78 -6.39 -3.39
N GLY A 4 -5.89 -6.68 -4.34
CA GLY A 4 -4.64 -5.91 -4.51
C GLY A 4 -4.92 -4.45 -4.87
N ILE A 5 -5.88 -4.21 -5.77
CA ILE A 5 -6.29 -2.86 -6.17
C ILE A 5 -6.92 -2.12 -4.97
N ALA A 6 -7.82 -2.77 -4.24
CA ALA A 6 -8.45 -2.19 -3.05
C ALA A 6 -7.42 -1.81 -1.97
N LEU A 7 -6.44 -2.69 -1.70
CA LEU A 7 -5.37 -2.43 -0.74
C LEU A 7 -4.47 -1.28 -1.20
N THR A 8 -4.13 -1.19 -2.49
CA THR A 8 -3.34 -0.07 -3.03
C THR A 8 -4.08 1.26 -2.85
N ILE A 9 -5.38 1.32 -3.16
CA ILE A 9 -6.20 2.53 -2.97
C ILE A 9 -6.26 2.90 -1.49
N ALA A 10 -6.50 1.93 -0.60
CA ALA A 10 -6.54 2.17 0.84
C ALA A 10 -5.20 2.70 1.37
N ALA A 11 -4.07 2.15 0.91
CA ALA A 11 -2.74 2.63 1.28
C ALA A 11 -2.51 4.07 0.81
N ILE A 12 -2.87 4.41 -0.43
CA ILE A 12 -2.75 5.78 -0.95
C ILE A 12 -3.61 6.76 -0.13
N ILE A 13 -4.86 6.41 0.17
CA ILE A 13 -5.74 7.22 1.02
C ILE A 13 -5.12 7.40 2.42
N GLY A 14 -4.57 6.33 3.00
CA GLY A 14 -3.91 6.36 4.30
C GLY A 14 -2.69 7.30 4.32
N ILE A 15 -1.89 7.31 3.25
CA ILE A 15 -0.75 8.25 3.09
C ILE A 15 -1.27 9.68 3.03
N ILE A 16 -2.23 9.98 2.16
CA ILE A 16 -2.81 11.32 1.99
C ILE A 16 -3.40 11.82 3.31
N TYR A 17 -4.23 11.00 3.96
CA TYR A 17 -4.84 11.34 5.24
C TYR A 17 -3.79 11.50 6.36
N GLY A 18 -2.76 10.66 6.39
CA GLY A 18 -1.63 10.79 7.31
C GLY A 18 -0.88 12.12 7.15
N ILE A 19 -0.66 12.56 5.91
CA ILE A 19 -0.03 13.85 5.61
C ILE A 19 -0.94 15.02 6.02
N ILE A 20 -2.21 15.02 5.59
CA ILE A 20 -3.17 16.09 5.86
C ILE A 20 -3.34 16.31 7.37
N ASN A 21 -3.48 15.23 8.13
CA ASN A 21 -3.73 15.30 9.58
C ASN A 21 -2.43 15.34 10.41
N ARG A 22 -1.26 15.45 9.78
CA ARG A 22 0.05 15.34 10.43
C ARG A 22 0.21 14.08 11.29
N ASN A 23 -0.55 13.03 10.99
CA ASN A 23 -0.49 11.73 11.66
C ASN A 23 0.66 10.91 11.06
N LYS A 24 1.87 11.22 11.53
CA LYS A 24 3.12 10.56 11.08
C LYS A 24 3.04 9.03 11.19
N PRO A 25 2.55 8.42 12.30
CA PRO A 25 2.41 6.97 12.38
C PRO A 25 1.58 6.37 11.26
N LEU A 26 0.40 6.95 10.98
CA LEU A 26 -0.49 6.45 9.94
C LEU A 26 0.14 6.56 8.55
N GLY A 27 0.74 7.71 8.23
CA GLY A 27 1.42 7.90 6.95
C GLY A 27 2.56 6.90 6.76
N MET A 28 3.37 6.67 7.80
CA MET A 28 4.50 5.75 7.76
C MET A 28 4.07 4.29 7.58
N ILE A 29 3.05 3.84 8.33
CA ILE A 29 2.48 2.48 8.18
C ILE A 29 1.88 2.31 6.78
N SER A 30 1.19 3.32 6.26
CA SER A 30 0.57 3.25 4.93
C SER A 30 1.61 3.13 3.81
N ILE A 31 2.77 3.79 3.95
CA ILE A 31 3.91 3.64 3.04
C ILE A 31 4.47 2.21 3.11
N ILE A 32 4.67 1.67 4.32
CA ILE A 32 5.18 0.30 4.51
C ILE A 32 4.24 -0.72 3.85
N ILE A 33 2.93 -0.58 4.05
CA ILE A 33 1.92 -1.45 3.42
C ILE A 33 1.98 -1.32 1.89
N LEU A 34 2.13 -0.11 1.36
CA LEU A 34 2.24 0.09 -0.09
C LEU A 34 3.46 -0.64 -0.67
N ILE A 35 4.61 -0.57 0.01
CA ILE A 35 5.83 -1.30 -0.38
C ILE A 35 5.59 -2.82 -0.38
N LEU A 36 4.91 -3.35 0.65
CA LEU A 36 4.59 -4.78 0.74
C LEU A 36 3.66 -5.23 -0.39
N ILE A 37 2.64 -4.43 -0.72
CA ILE A 37 1.75 -4.74 -1.84
C ILE A 37 2.53 -4.83 -3.15
N ILE A 38 3.44 -3.87 -3.40
CA ILE A 38 4.30 -3.87 -4.59
C ILE A 38 5.19 -5.11 -4.62
N ALA A 39 5.83 -5.47 -3.49
CA ALA A 39 6.67 -6.66 -3.40
C ALA A 39 5.90 -7.95 -3.71
N VAL A 40 4.67 -8.08 -3.19
CA VAL A 40 3.79 -9.22 -3.48
C VAL A 40 3.42 -9.28 -4.95
N TRP A 41 3.07 -8.14 -5.56
CA TRP A 41 2.77 -8.06 -6.99
C TRP A 41 3.97 -8.46 -7.85
N ILE A 42 5.17 -7.98 -7.52
CA ILE A 42 6.40 -8.35 -8.24
C ILE A 42 6.66 -9.86 -8.10
N TYR A 43 6.48 -10.42 -6.90
CA TYR A 43 6.68 -11.85 -6.66
C TYR A 43 5.78 -12.70 -7.57
N PHE A 44 4.47 -12.42 -7.61
CA PHE A 44 3.52 -13.17 -8.45
C PHE A 44 3.67 -12.86 -9.95
N TYR A 45 4.13 -11.66 -10.31
CA TYR A 45 4.46 -11.35 -11.70
C TYR A 45 5.65 -12.19 -12.20
N ASN A 46 6.66 -12.37 -11.35
CA ASN A 46 7.84 -13.19 -11.67
C ASN A 46 7.62 -14.70 -11.48
N ASN A 47 6.64 -15.10 -10.66
CA ASN A 47 6.29 -16.49 -10.38
C ASN A 47 4.79 -16.69 -10.69
N PRO A 48 4.42 -16.86 -11.97
CA PRO A 48 3.01 -16.91 -12.41
C PRO A 48 2.31 -18.25 -12.10
N TYR A 49 2.71 -18.94 -11.02
CA TYR A 49 2.22 -20.27 -10.63
C TYR A 49 1.19 -20.18 -9.51
#